data_AF-A0A6G2Q2Q3-F1
#
_entry.id   AF-A0A6G2Q2Q3-F1
#
_cell.length_a   1.000
_cell.length_b   1.000
_cell.length_c   1.000
_cell.angle_alpha   90.00
_cell.angle_beta   90.00
_cell.angle_gamma   90.00
#
_symmetry.space_group_name_H-M   'P 1'
#
loop_
_entity.id
_entity.type
_entity.pdbx_description
1 polymer ?
#
loop_
_entity_poly.entity_id
_entity_poly.type
_entity_poly.pdbx_seq_one_letter_code
_entity_poly.pdbx_strand_id
1 'polypeptide(L)'
;CPSGKDPDLGPNTVIFDPSMSASSIQSKLNSIFSQQQSNQFGSQRYAVLFKPGSYDADVNVGFYTQVAGLGSTPDSVNINGAVHAEADWMGGNATCNFWRDAENMSVTPTGGSDRWAVSQAAPYRRMHVRGDLKLDDGGWSSGGFISDSKIDGQIQSGSQQQFLTKNSRMGSWSGSNWNMVFVGDQGAPGQSFPTYTNVSSAPVNREKPYLYIDGSGAWQVFVPAAQTNASATTWSGKTEAGTSIPLSQFYIAKPGATAADMNAALAAGKNLLVTPGVYHLDQTLDVTRPDTVVLGLGLATLVPDNGITALSTADVDGIKIAGLLVDAGTTNSQTLMRIGPNGTSAGHAADPTTLSDVFFRIGGATVGKATQSLVVNTSNTIIDHTWIWRADHG
;
A
#
# COMPACT_ATOMS: atom_id res chain seq x y z
N CYS A 1 29.61 -0.26 -16.76
CA CYS A 1 28.25 0.11 -17.22
C CYS A 1 27.46 -1.18 -17.46
N PRO A 2 26.22 -1.26 -16.96
CA PRO A 2 25.17 -0.34 -17.34
C PRO A 2 24.64 0.47 -16.16
N SER A 3 24.89 1.78 -16.18
CA SER A 3 23.97 2.74 -15.56
C SER A 3 22.77 2.83 -16.52
N GLY A 4 21.82 1.91 -16.40
CA GLY A 4 20.50 2.15 -16.97
C GLY A 4 19.99 3.45 -16.37
N LYS A 5 19.62 4.42 -17.23
CA LYS A 5 18.94 5.63 -16.76
C LYS A 5 17.69 5.20 -16.00
N ASP A 6 17.45 5.79 -14.84
CA ASP A 6 16.22 5.52 -14.09
C ASP A 6 14.99 5.71 -15.00
N PRO A 7 13.99 4.84 -14.91
CA PRO A 7 12.76 5.02 -15.65
C PRO A 7 12.15 6.36 -15.24
N ASP A 8 11.61 7.07 -16.22
CA ASP A 8 10.83 8.25 -15.92
C ASP A 8 9.49 7.79 -15.32
N LEU A 9 9.36 7.93 -13.99
CA LEU A 9 8.17 7.63 -13.19
C LEU A 9 7.33 8.89 -12.92
N GLY A 10 7.52 9.95 -13.71
CA GLY A 10 6.79 11.21 -13.59
C GLY A 10 7.33 12.13 -12.49
N PRO A 11 6.82 13.37 -12.43
CA PRO A 11 7.39 14.45 -11.60
C PRO A 11 7.14 14.26 -10.10
N ASN A 12 6.18 13.42 -9.74
CA ASN A 12 5.74 13.20 -8.36
C ASN A 12 6.41 11.97 -7.71
N THR A 13 7.33 11.34 -8.43
CA THR A 13 8.14 10.23 -7.93
C THR A 13 9.55 10.73 -7.64
N VAL A 14 9.97 10.63 -6.38
CA VAL A 14 11.31 11.00 -5.93
C VAL A 14 12.11 9.72 -5.72
N ILE A 15 13.27 9.63 -6.35
CA ILE A 15 14.16 8.47 -6.24
C ILE A 15 15.46 8.94 -5.57
N PHE A 16 15.76 8.36 -4.41
CA PHE A 16 17.02 8.59 -3.71
C PHE A 16 17.98 7.43 -3.94
N ASP A 17 19.26 7.75 -4.17
CA ASP A 17 20.34 6.76 -4.25
C ASP A 17 21.43 7.08 -3.21
N PRO A 18 22.27 6.10 -2.81
CA PRO A 18 23.23 6.28 -1.71
C PRO A 18 24.33 7.30 -1.97
N SER A 19 24.51 7.79 -3.21
CA SER A 19 25.47 8.84 -3.53
C SER A 19 24.94 10.25 -3.21
N MET A 20 23.63 10.41 -3.00
CA MET A 20 23.04 11.69 -2.59
C MET A 20 23.41 12.01 -1.13
N SER A 21 23.65 13.29 -0.84
CA SER A 21 23.96 13.70 0.53
C SER A 21 22.73 13.59 1.43
N ALA A 22 22.95 13.22 2.70
CA ALA A 22 21.89 13.16 3.71
C ALA A 22 21.12 14.49 3.84
N SER A 23 21.82 15.62 3.73
CA SER A 23 21.18 16.95 3.78
C SER A 23 20.25 17.22 2.60
N SER A 24 20.60 16.79 1.39
CA SER A 24 19.75 16.92 0.20
C SER A 24 18.53 16.00 0.28
N ILE A 25 18.71 14.76 0.75
CA ILE A 25 17.62 13.81 1.00
C ILE A 25 16.66 14.41 2.03
N GLN A 26 17.17 14.80 3.21
CA GLN A 26 16.35 15.33 4.29
C GLN A 26 15.61 16.61 3.88
N SER A 27 16.26 17.51 3.12
CA SER A 27 15.61 18.74 2.64
C SER A 27 14.42 18.43 1.73
N LYS A 28 14.54 17.41 0.86
CA LYS A 28 13.45 17.00 -0.02
C LYS A 28 12.33 16.31 0.76
N LEU A 29 12.66 15.45 1.72
CA LEU A 29 11.69 14.81 2.63
C LEU A 29 10.89 15.86 3.40
N ASN A 30 11.57 16.83 4.03
CA ASN A 30 10.93 17.94 4.75
C ASN A 30 9.99 18.74 3.85
N SER A 31 10.41 19.05 2.62
CA SER A 31 9.58 19.79 1.67
C SER A 31 8.29 19.03 1.31
N ILE A 32 8.35 17.71 1.15
CA ILE A 32 7.16 16.89 0.87
C ILE A 32 6.26 16.86 2.11
N PHE A 33 6.84 16.57 3.27
CA PHE A 33 6.08 16.49 4.51
C PHE A 33 5.38 17.82 4.85
N SER A 34 6.07 18.96 4.76
CA SER A 34 5.45 20.28 5.00
C SER A 34 4.28 20.57 4.07
N GLN A 35 4.29 20.04 2.84
CA GLN A 35 3.14 20.16 1.95
C GLN A 35 2.02 19.19 2.33
N GLN A 36 2.36 17.98 2.77
CA GLN A 36 1.42 16.87 2.93
C GLN A 36 0.90 16.66 4.35
N GLN A 37 1.49 17.28 5.38
CA GLN A 37 1.18 17.03 6.79
C GLN A 37 -0.31 17.22 7.10
N SER A 38 -0.90 18.34 6.65
CA SER A 38 -2.31 18.69 6.85
C SER A 38 -3.12 18.66 5.55
N ASN A 39 -2.56 18.12 4.47
CA ASN A 39 -3.19 18.11 3.15
C ASN A 39 -4.18 16.95 2.98
N GLN A 40 -5.17 16.89 3.85
CA GLN A 40 -6.10 15.77 3.92
C GLN A 40 -6.86 15.56 2.62
N PHE A 41 -7.28 16.62 1.92
CA PHE A 41 -8.13 16.50 0.72
C PHE A 41 -7.51 17.05 -0.57
N GLY A 42 -6.24 17.45 -0.56
CA GLY A 42 -5.58 17.95 -1.77
C GLY A 42 -5.30 16.88 -2.82
N SER A 43 -4.94 17.34 -4.01
CA SER A 43 -4.66 16.51 -5.18
C SER A 43 -3.20 16.07 -5.29
N GLN A 44 -2.30 16.63 -4.47
CA GLN A 44 -0.89 16.29 -4.47
C GLN A 44 -0.69 14.85 -3.99
N ARG A 45 0.18 14.11 -4.69
CA ARG A 45 0.52 12.70 -4.46
C ARG A 45 2.03 12.57 -4.56
N TYR A 46 2.64 11.71 -3.75
CA TYR A 46 4.07 11.45 -3.80
C TYR A 46 4.40 9.97 -3.60
N ALA A 47 5.36 9.49 -4.38
CA ALA A 47 6.10 8.27 -4.09
C ALA A 47 7.56 8.64 -3.82
N VAL A 48 8.05 8.28 -2.63
CA VAL A 48 9.43 8.48 -2.20
C VAL A 48 10.11 7.11 -2.17
N LEU A 49 11.02 6.91 -3.11
CA LEU A 49 11.62 5.61 -3.38
C LEU A 49 13.11 5.63 -3.05
N PHE A 50 13.57 4.66 -2.27
CA PHE A 50 14.98 4.53 -1.90
C PHE A 50 15.60 3.35 -2.62
N LYS A 51 16.66 3.58 -3.40
CA LYS A 51 17.45 2.49 -3.98
C LYS A 51 18.14 1.66 -2.89
N PRO A 52 18.57 0.42 -3.19
CA PRO A 52 19.35 -0.37 -2.25
C PRO A 52 20.57 0.39 -1.69
N GLY A 53 20.71 0.40 -0.37
CA GLY A 53 21.75 1.14 0.35
C GLY A 53 21.34 1.54 1.77
N SER A 54 22.17 2.36 2.41
CA SER A 54 21.91 2.89 3.76
C SER A 54 21.82 4.41 3.71
N TYR A 55 20.90 4.97 4.48
CA TYR A 55 20.56 6.39 4.48
C TYR A 55 20.41 6.89 5.91
N ASP A 56 21.04 8.02 6.24
CA ASP A 56 20.78 8.72 7.50
C ASP A 56 19.66 9.74 7.24
N ALA A 57 18.43 9.43 7.67
CA ALA A 57 17.24 10.23 7.34
C ALA A 57 16.12 10.08 8.38
N ASP A 58 15.40 11.18 8.60
CA ASP A 58 14.12 11.22 9.31
C ASP A 58 12.99 11.37 8.29
N VAL A 59 12.22 10.30 8.08
CA VAL A 59 11.20 10.22 7.04
C VAL A 59 9.82 10.34 7.70
N ASN A 60 9.34 11.57 7.91
CA ASN A 60 7.98 11.81 8.39
C ASN A 60 6.96 11.75 7.22
N VAL A 61 5.97 10.86 7.32
CA VAL A 61 5.06 10.51 6.23
C VAL A 61 3.71 11.21 6.40
N GLY A 62 3.45 12.20 5.56
CA GLY A 62 2.19 12.94 5.50
C GLY A 62 1.11 12.25 4.65
N PHE A 63 0.00 12.96 4.41
CA PHE A 63 -1.05 12.48 3.51
C PHE A 63 -0.54 12.18 2.10
N TYR A 64 -1.17 11.22 1.44
CA TYR A 64 -0.91 10.78 0.07
C TYR A 64 0.57 10.60 -0.30
N THR A 65 1.33 10.09 0.66
CA THR A 65 2.76 9.83 0.49
C THR A 65 2.99 8.33 0.71
N GLN A 66 3.54 7.69 -0.31
CA GLN A 66 4.13 6.36 -0.17
C GLN A 66 5.63 6.52 0.01
N VAL A 67 6.20 5.80 0.97
CA VAL A 67 7.65 5.65 1.13
C VAL A 67 7.99 4.18 0.93
N ALA A 68 8.87 3.88 -0.03
CA ALA A 68 9.21 2.50 -0.34
C ALA A 68 10.69 2.27 -0.63
N GLY A 69 11.21 1.11 -0.24
CA GLY A 69 12.52 0.63 -0.65
C GLY A 69 12.44 -0.14 -1.97
N LEU A 70 13.45 0.02 -2.82
CA LEU A 70 13.55 -0.63 -4.13
C LEU A 70 14.46 -1.87 -4.10
N GLY A 71 14.64 -2.48 -2.93
CA GLY A 71 15.39 -3.73 -2.77
C GLY A 71 14.56 -4.97 -3.06
N SER A 72 15.22 -6.10 -3.30
CA SER A 72 14.55 -7.40 -3.35
C SER A 72 14.04 -7.83 -1.96
N THR A 73 14.69 -7.36 -0.90
CA THR A 73 14.30 -7.56 0.50
C THR A 73 14.30 -6.23 1.26
N PRO A 74 13.59 -6.14 2.40
CA PRO A 74 13.57 -4.93 3.22
C PRO A 74 14.98 -4.51 3.69
N ASP A 75 15.81 -5.46 4.10
CA ASP A 75 17.19 -5.19 4.56
C ASP A 75 18.14 -4.65 3.47
N SER A 76 17.73 -4.67 2.20
CA SER A 76 18.51 -4.06 1.13
C SER A 76 18.48 -2.53 1.18
N VAL A 77 17.50 -1.94 1.87
CA VAL A 77 17.35 -0.50 2.07
C VAL A 77 17.25 -0.22 3.56
N ASN A 78 18.24 0.43 4.13
CA ASN A 78 18.26 0.75 5.56
C ASN A 78 18.18 2.25 5.81
N ILE A 79 17.19 2.67 6.59
CA ILE A 79 17.09 4.03 7.12
C ILE A 79 17.64 4.03 8.56
N ASN A 80 18.80 4.66 8.77
CA ASN A 80 19.29 5.01 10.11
C ASN A 80 18.61 6.32 10.53
N GLY A 81 17.65 6.24 11.44
CA GLY A 81 16.71 7.31 11.71
C GLY A 81 15.31 6.74 11.81
N ALA A 82 14.31 7.35 11.19
CA ALA A 82 12.92 6.95 11.39
C ALA A 82 12.12 6.95 10.07
N VAL A 83 11.11 6.09 9.98
CA VAL A 83 10.10 6.13 8.93
C VAL A 83 8.74 6.11 9.61
N HIS A 84 8.24 7.32 9.88
CA HIS A 84 7.24 7.52 10.91
C HIS A 84 6.06 8.35 10.44
N ALA A 85 4.96 8.23 11.17
CA ALA A 85 3.79 9.08 11.03
C ALA A 85 3.35 9.53 12.42
N GLU A 86 3.17 10.83 12.60
CA GLU A 86 2.71 11.46 13.84
C GLU A 86 1.43 12.25 13.61
N ALA A 87 0.75 12.61 14.70
CA ALA A 87 -0.53 13.32 14.68
C ALA A 87 -0.41 14.77 15.19
N ASP A 88 0.79 15.36 15.11
CA ASP A 88 1.07 16.74 15.52
C ASP A 88 0.09 17.77 14.94
N TRP A 89 -0.30 17.58 13.67
CA TRP A 89 -1.20 18.49 12.97
C TRP A 89 -2.61 18.55 13.57
N MET A 90 -2.97 17.54 14.37
CA MET A 90 -4.21 17.46 15.14
C MET A 90 -3.93 17.25 16.64
N GLY A 91 -2.79 17.71 17.15
CA GLY A 91 -2.47 17.71 18.58
C GLY A 91 -2.43 16.31 19.21
N GLY A 92 -1.90 15.32 18.48
CA GLY A 92 -1.81 13.93 18.92
C GLY A 92 -3.05 13.07 18.58
N ASN A 93 -4.12 13.68 18.06
CA ASN A 93 -5.28 12.93 17.58
C ASN A 93 -5.01 12.33 16.19
N ALA A 94 -4.73 11.04 16.12
CA ALA A 94 -4.44 10.31 14.89
C ALA A 94 -5.69 9.81 14.15
N THR A 95 -6.92 10.13 14.59
CA THR A 95 -8.17 9.62 13.95
C THR A 95 -8.31 10.01 12.48
N CYS A 96 -7.55 10.99 12.01
CA CYS A 96 -7.56 11.44 10.61
C CYS A 96 -6.25 11.14 9.85
N ASN A 97 -5.30 10.40 10.44
CA ASN A 97 -4.04 10.05 9.77
C ASN A 97 -4.23 8.93 8.74
N PHE A 98 -4.82 9.29 7.60
CA PHE A 98 -5.15 8.38 6.49
C PHE A 98 -4.13 8.43 5.34
N TRP A 99 -4.38 7.58 4.34
CA TRP A 99 -3.86 7.65 2.97
C TRP A 99 -2.35 7.82 2.87
N ARG A 100 -1.59 6.92 3.48
CA ARG A 100 -0.11 6.93 3.43
C ARG A 100 0.42 5.51 3.47
N ASP A 101 1.66 5.27 3.06
CA ASP A 101 2.17 3.90 2.93
C ASP A 101 3.67 3.85 3.25
N ALA A 102 4.11 2.80 3.94
CA ALA A 102 5.51 2.46 4.16
C ALA A 102 5.77 1.00 3.76
N GLU A 103 6.71 0.78 2.83
CA GLU A 103 6.90 -0.52 2.21
C GLU A 103 8.38 -0.92 1.95
N ASN A 104 8.72 -2.20 2.18
CA ASN A 104 9.93 -2.86 1.67
C ASN A 104 11.26 -2.18 2.06
N MET A 105 11.42 -1.80 3.33
CA MET A 105 12.69 -1.28 3.85
C MET A 105 12.91 -1.66 5.32
N SER A 106 14.16 -1.56 5.78
CA SER A 106 14.51 -1.63 7.19
C SER A 106 14.69 -0.24 7.79
N VAL A 107 14.32 -0.10 9.05
CA VAL A 107 14.54 1.11 9.85
C VAL A 107 15.37 0.72 11.07
N THR A 108 16.40 1.51 11.35
CA THR A 108 17.22 1.44 12.56
C THR A 108 17.00 2.72 13.38
N PRO A 109 16.01 2.73 14.31
CA PRO A 109 15.65 3.93 15.05
C PRO A 109 16.76 4.45 15.96
N THR A 110 17.09 5.74 15.86
CA THR A 110 18.14 6.39 16.68
C THR A 110 17.90 6.28 18.20
N GLY A 111 16.64 6.09 18.62
CA GLY A 111 16.25 5.87 20.02
C GLY A 111 15.75 4.46 20.33
N GLY A 112 15.89 3.51 19.41
CA GLY A 112 15.42 2.13 19.57
C GLY A 112 13.92 1.91 19.37
N SER A 113 13.12 2.95 19.09
CA SER A 113 11.70 2.84 18.76
C SER A 113 11.35 3.73 17.56
N ASP A 114 10.53 3.20 16.65
CA ASP A 114 9.86 3.95 15.57
C ASP A 114 8.39 4.22 15.94
N ARG A 115 7.69 5.06 15.16
CA ARG A 115 6.26 5.39 15.38
C ARG A 115 5.46 5.38 14.09
N TRP A 116 4.36 4.63 14.08
CA TRP A 116 3.38 4.62 13.00
C TRP A 116 1.98 4.95 13.54
N ALA A 117 1.79 6.20 13.97
CA ALA A 117 0.54 6.67 14.56
C ALA A 117 -0.48 7.02 13.48
N VAL A 118 -1.21 6.00 13.01
CA VAL A 118 -2.12 6.10 11.86
C VAL A 118 -3.55 5.67 12.18
N SER A 119 -4.46 5.97 11.25
CA SER A 119 -5.81 5.37 11.21
C SER A 119 -5.97 4.49 9.97
N GLN A 120 -7.12 4.50 9.28
CA GLN A 120 -7.38 3.62 8.14
C GLN A 120 -6.60 4.01 6.86
N ALA A 121 -6.48 3.06 5.93
CA ALA A 121 -5.76 3.22 4.65
C ALA A 121 -4.32 3.71 4.80
N ALA A 122 -3.62 3.17 5.81
CA ALA A 122 -2.24 3.48 6.12
C ALA A 122 -1.39 2.20 6.28
N PRO A 123 -1.25 1.37 5.22
CA PRO A 123 -0.56 0.09 5.32
C PRO A 123 0.91 0.26 5.73
N TYR A 124 1.40 -0.71 6.51
CA TYR A 124 2.81 -0.87 6.85
C TYR A 124 3.23 -2.28 6.44
N ARG A 125 3.84 -2.40 5.25
CA ARG A 125 4.06 -3.70 4.59
C ARG A 125 5.53 -3.99 4.42
N ARG A 126 5.92 -5.25 4.67
CA ARG A 126 7.26 -5.70 4.32
C ARG A 126 8.36 -4.83 4.95
N MET A 127 8.14 -4.40 6.18
CA MET A 127 9.07 -3.53 6.90
C MET A 127 9.94 -4.34 7.84
N HIS A 128 11.15 -3.85 8.11
CA HIS A 128 12.01 -4.41 9.16
C HIS A 128 12.40 -3.34 10.17
N VAL A 129 11.71 -3.26 11.30
CA VAL A 129 12.04 -2.34 12.38
C VAL A 129 13.03 -3.02 13.32
N ARG A 130 14.26 -2.50 13.37
CA ARG A 130 15.32 -2.96 14.28
C ARG A 130 15.20 -2.29 15.64
N GLY A 131 14.03 -2.48 16.26
CA GLY A 131 13.62 -1.81 17.49
C GLY A 131 12.14 -2.04 17.80
N ASP A 132 11.61 -1.20 18.68
CA ASP A 132 10.19 -1.16 19.05
C ASP A 132 9.37 -0.35 18.02
N LEU A 133 8.06 -0.56 18.01
CA LEU A 133 7.12 0.19 17.16
C LEU A 133 5.91 0.66 17.96
N LYS A 134 5.70 1.97 18.04
CA LYS A 134 4.52 2.56 18.66
C LYS A 134 3.45 2.91 17.62
N LEU A 135 2.19 2.58 17.89
CA LEU A 135 1.09 2.73 16.92
C LEU A 135 0.16 3.92 17.21
N ASP A 136 0.45 4.73 18.23
CA ASP A 136 -0.33 5.91 18.58
C ASP A 136 0.57 7.11 18.89
N ASP A 137 -0.08 8.26 19.09
CA ASP A 137 0.57 9.52 19.42
C ASP A 137 -0.03 10.17 20.68
N GLY A 138 -0.49 9.33 21.62
CA GLY A 138 -1.04 9.77 22.91
C GLY A 138 -2.47 10.33 22.87
N GLY A 139 -3.01 10.67 21.70
CA GLY A 139 -4.43 11.00 21.49
C GLY A 139 -5.25 9.81 20.99
N TRP A 140 -6.41 10.06 20.37
CA TRP A 140 -7.24 8.98 19.79
C TRP A 140 -6.62 8.43 18.50
N SER A 141 -6.79 7.14 18.24
CA SER A 141 -6.29 6.48 17.03
C SER A 141 -7.20 5.32 16.61
N SER A 142 -7.36 5.10 15.30
CA SER A 142 -8.32 4.12 14.73
C SER A 142 -7.73 3.37 13.52
N GLY A 143 -6.52 2.89 13.68
CA GLY A 143 -5.80 2.03 12.74
C GLY A 143 -6.38 0.62 12.72
N GLY A 144 -5.70 -0.35 12.13
CA GLY A 144 -4.57 -0.20 11.22
C GLY A 144 -4.16 -1.56 10.69
N PHE A 145 -3.13 -1.58 9.84
CA PHE A 145 -2.74 -2.78 9.10
C PHE A 145 -1.22 -2.91 9.00
N ILE A 146 -0.67 -4.01 9.51
CA ILE A 146 0.72 -4.43 9.31
C ILE A 146 0.70 -5.81 8.62
N SER A 147 1.47 -5.97 7.54
CA SER A 147 1.66 -7.27 6.88
C SER A 147 3.11 -7.54 6.53
N ASP A 148 3.48 -8.82 6.49
CA ASP A 148 4.78 -9.31 6.02
C ASP A 148 5.99 -8.61 6.67
N SER A 149 5.84 -8.12 7.91
CA SER A 149 6.84 -7.25 8.55
C SER A 149 7.57 -7.95 9.69
N LYS A 150 8.78 -7.50 9.98
CA LYS A 150 9.59 -7.95 11.11
C LYS A 150 9.85 -6.77 12.03
N ILE A 151 9.38 -6.85 13.27
CA ILE A 151 9.65 -5.88 14.32
C ILE A 151 10.47 -6.63 15.37
N ASP A 152 11.74 -6.26 15.52
CA ASP A 152 12.65 -6.98 16.43
C ASP A 152 12.25 -6.81 17.89
N GLY A 153 11.72 -5.65 18.23
CA GLY A 153 11.25 -5.29 19.57
C GLY A 153 9.76 -5.54 19.79
N GLN A 154 9.19 -4.73 20.68
CA GLN A 154 7.78 -4.76 21.03
C GLN A 154 6.97 -3.81 20.16
N ILE A 155 5.83 -4.28 19.66
CA ILE A 155 4.79 -3.41 19.12
C ILE A 155 3.89 -2.94 20.26
N GLN A 156 3.67 -1.63 20.37
CA GLN A 156 2.84 -1.00 21.39
C GLN A 156 1.62 -0.37 20.72
N SER A 157 0.44 -0.92 20.96
CA SER A 157 -0.79 -0.41 20.35
C SER A 157 -1.17 0.99 20.84
N GLY A 158 -0.75 1.33 22.06
CA GLY A 158 -1.17 2.54 22.76
C GLY A 158 -2.69 2.68 22.76
N SER A 159 -3.20 3.85 22.35
CA SER A 159 -4.63 4.16 22.32
C SER A 159 -5.43 3.56 21.16
N GLN A 160 -4.80 2.80 20.25
CA GLN A 160 -5.44 2.26 19.06
C GLN A 160 -6.72 1.51 19.39
N GLN A 161 -7.83 1.90 18.76
CA GLN A 161 -9.13 1.25 18.94
C GLN A 161 -9.10 -0.21 18.48
N GLN A 162 -8.54 -0.45 17.31
CA GLN A 162 -8.37 -1.77 16.72
C GLN A 162 -7.09 -1.83 15.89
N PHE A 163 -6.64 -3.03 15.55
CA PHE A 163 -5.54 -3.23 14.62
C PHE A 163 -5.53 -4.66 14.06
N LEU A 164 -5.12 -4.83 12.81
CA LEU A 164 -4.83 -6.13 12.21
C LEU A 164 -3.34 -6.23 11.89
N THR A 165 -2.66 -7.20 12.48
CA THR A 165 -1.35 -7.66 12.01
C THR A 165 -1.51 -9.01 11.33
N LYS A 166 -0.74 -9.25 10.28
CA LYS A 166 -0.78 -10.51 9.54
C LYS A 166 0.61 -10.91 9.05
N ASN A 167 0.89 -12.21 9.05
CA ASN A 167 2.09 -12.81 8.46
C ASN A 167 3.38 -12.09 8.88
N SER A 168 3.45 -11.62 10.12
CA SER A 168 4.56 -10.81 10.60
C SER A 168 5.32 -11.54 11.70
N ARG A 169 6.50 -11.02 12.01
CA ARG A 169 7.28 -11.39 13.19
C ARG A 169 7.38 -10.17 14.08
N MET A 170 7.08 -10.34 15.36
CA MET A 170 7.28 -9.32 16.39
C MET A 170 8.02 -9.93 17.57
N GLY A 171 8.85 -9.15 18.27
CA GLY A 171 9.44 -9.59 19.53
C GLY A 171 8.36 -9.83 20.59
N SER A 172 7.43 -8.88 20.73
CA SER A 172 6.19 -9.05 21.50
C SER A 172 5.15 -8.00 21.12
N TRP A 173 3.94 -8.10 21.69
CA TRP A 173 2.89 -7.10 21.59
C TRP A 173 2.50 -6.59 22.98
N SER A 174 2.17 -5.31 23.10
CA SER A 174 1.53 -4.74 24.29
C SER A 174 0.42 -3.76 23.94
N GLY A 175 -0.54 -3.66 24.86
CA GLY A 175 -1.71 -2.77 24.71
C GLY A 175 -2.87 -3.44 23.98
N SER A 176 -4.07 -2.98 24.30
CA SER A 176 -5.31 -3.42 23.67
C SER A 176 -6.38 -2.37 23.93
N ASN A 177 -7.34 -2.26 23.02
CA ASN A 177 -8.56 -1.51 23.27
C ASN A 177 -9.78 -2.37 22.91
N TRP A 178 -10.36 -2.20 21.73
CA TRP A 178 -11.58 -2.90 21.34
C TRP A 178 -11.32 -4.20 20.58
N ASN A 179 -10.40 -4.18 19.60
CA ASN A 179 -10.18 -5.36 18.76
C ASN A 179 -8.76 -5.43 18.17
N MET A 180 -7.89 -6.22 18.78
CA MET A 180 -6.55 -6.49 18.26
C MET A 180 -6.51 -7.90 17.65
N VAL A 181 -6.25 -7.99 16.35
CA VAL A 181 -6.32 -9.22 15.58
C VAL A 181 -4.95 -9.56 15.00
N PHE A 182 -4.54 -10.80 15.19
CA PHE A 182 -3.28 -11.38 14.71
C PHE A 182 -3.60 -12.58 13.82
N VAL A 183 -2.98 -12.64 12.63
CA VAL A 183 -3.24 -13.73 11.67
C VAL A 183 -1.93 -14.22 11.08
N GLY A 184 -1.49 -15.42 11.48
CA GLY A 184 -0.22 -15.98 11.02
C GLY A 184 1.00 -15.27 11.61
N ASP A 185 0.83 -14.51 12.69
CA ASP A 185 1.93 -13.75 13.29
C ASP A 185 2.74 -14.61 14.26
N GLN A 186 4.06 -14.47 14.20
CA GLN A 186 4.98 -15.04 15.18
C GLN A 186 5.35 -13.98 16.23
N GLY A 187 5.24 -14.36 17.51
CA GLY A 187 5.46 -13.46 18.64
C GLY A 187 4.22 -12.67 19.08
N ALA A 188 3.07 -12.89 18.42
CA ALA A 188 1.78 -12.40 18.83
C ALA A 188 1.33 -13.01 20.18
N PRO A 189 0.50 -12.30 20.97
CA PRO A 189 -0.04 -12.81 22.22
C PRO A 189 -1.02 -13.96 21.95
N GLY A 190 -1.16 -14.89 22.89
CA GLY A 190 -2.12 -15.99 22.77
C GLY A 190 -3.58 -15.49 22.65
N GLN A 191 -4.44 -16.31 22.04
CA GLN A 191 -5.88 -16.05 21.92
C GLN A 191 -6.49 -15.75 23.30
N SER A 192 -7.15 -14.59 23.44
CA SER A 192 -7.75 -14.17 24.72
C SER A 192 -8.90 -13.16 24.55
N PHE A 193 -9.75 -13.34 23.54
CA PHE A 193 -10.93 -12.48 23.30
C PHE A 193 -11.75 -12.28 24.60
N PRO A 194 -12.20 -11.05 24.91
CA PRO A 194 -12.28 -9.86 24.04
C PRO A 194 -10.98 -9.07 23.84
N THR A 195 -9.86 -9.45 24.48
CA THR A 195 -8.61 -8.69 24.37
C THR A 195 -7.90 -8.93 23.02
N TYR A 196 -7.64 -10.19 22.68
CA TYR A 196 -6.88 -10.57 21.48
C TYR A 196 -7.58 -11.68 20.70
N THR A 197 -7.68 -11.50 19.39
CA THR A 197 -8.02 -12.57 18.44
C THR A 197 -6.74 -13.01 17.74
N ASN A 198 -6.34 -14.27 17.91
CA ASN A 198 -5.14 -14.83 17.29
C ASN A 198 -5.52 -16.07 16.46
N VAL A 199 -5.24 -15.99 15.16
CA VAL A 199 -5.38 -17.08 14.20
C VAL A 199 -3.98 -17.52 13.78
N SER A 200 -3.67 -18.81 13.90
CA SER A 200 -2.30 -19.33 13.72
C SER A 200 -1.73 -19.16 12.31
N SER A 201 -2.58 -19.03 11.29
CA SER A 201 -2.17 -18.87 9.90
C SER A 201 -3.29 -18.27 9.04
N ALA A 202 -2.94 -17.45 8.04
CA ALA A 202 -3.89 -16.99 7.03
C ALA A 202 -4.24 -18.15 6.08
N PRO A 203 -5.52 -18.57 5.95
CA PRO A 203 -5.88 -19.72 5.13
C PRO A 203 -5.44 -19.59 3.67
N VAL A 204 -5.60 -18.40 3.10
CA VAL A 204 -5.08 -18.00 1.79
C VAL A 204 -4.54 -16.58 1.91
N ASN A 205 -3.40 -16.34 1.28
CA ASN A 205 -2.73 -15.05 1.26
C ASN A 205 -1.98 -14.83 -0.06
N ARG A 206 -1.87 -13.59 -0.50
CA ARG A 206 -0.86 -13.17 -1.48
C ARG A 206 -0.37 -11.80 -1.06
N GLU A 207 0.93 -11.65 -0.83
CA GLU A 207 1.50 -10.33 -0.53
C GLU A 207 1.42 -9.41 -1.76
N LYS A 208 1.43 -8.11 -1.50
CA LYS A 208 1.25 -7.06 -2.51
C LYS A 208 2.41 -7.06 -3.52
N PRO A 209 2.15 -6.93 -4.84
CA PRO A 209 3.22 -6.66 -5.80
C PRO A 209 3.94 -5.34 -5.50
N TYR A 210 5.26 -5.32 -5.68
CA TYR A 210 6.08 -4.14 -5.38
C TYR A 210 7.15 -3.88 -6.44
N LEU A 211 7.47 -2.60 -6.64
CA LEU A 211 8.53 -2.15 -7.55
C LEU A 211 9.89 -2.34 -6.88
N TYR A 212 10.87 -2.89 -7.60
CA TYR A 212 12.23 -3.06 -7.09
C TYR A 212 13.28 -3.01 -8.20
N ILE A 213 14.54 -2.94 -7.79
CA ILE A 213 15.72 -3.03 -8.63
C ILE A 213 16.46 -4.33 -8.27
N ASP A 214 16.70 -5.18 -9.26
CA ASP A 214 17.44 -6.42 -9.06
C ASP A 214 18.96 -6.21 -8.94
N GLY A 215 19.70 -7.28 -8.65
CA GLY A 215 21.17 -7.23 -8.50
C GLY A 215 21.93 -6.82 -9.77
N SER A 216 21.28 -6.79 -10.94
CA SER A 216 21.86 -6.30 -12.20
C SER A 216 21.56 -4.82 -12.47
N GLY A 217 20.71 -4.18 -11.64
CA GLY A 217 20.24 -2.82 -11.83
C GLY A 217 18.98 -2.71 -12.69
N ALA A 218 18.30 -3.82 -12.99
CA ALA A 218 17.08 -3.80 -13.79
C ALA A 218 15.85 -3.51 -12.93
N TRP A 219 15.00 -2.59 -13.40
CA TRP A 219 13.74 -2.24 -12.77
C TRP A 219 12.66 -3.28 -13.09
N GLN A 220 12.03 -3.80 -12.05
CA GLN A 220 11.03 -4.87 -12.16
C GLN A 220 9.92 -4.68 -11.14
N VAL A 221 8.78 -5.32 -11.37
CA VAL A 221 7.75 -5.51 -10.35
C VAL A 221 7.82 -6.96 -9.91
N PHE A 222 8.09 -7.19 -8.62
CA PHE A 222 7.98 -8.51 -8.03
C PHE A 222 6.51 -8.82 -7.73
N VAL A 223 6.04 -9.99 -8.14
CA VAL A 223 4.68 -10.48 -7.92
C VAL A 223 4.76 -11.70 -7.00
N PRO A 224 4.48 -11.55 -5.70
CA PRO A 224 4.49 -12.66 -4.76
C PRO A 224 3.50 -13.76 -5.16
N ALA A 225 3.88 -15.01 -4.97
CA ALA A 225 3.00 -16.15 -5.20
C ALA A 225 1.88 -16.20 -4.15
N ALA A 226 0.70 -16.70 -4.53
CA ALA A 226 -0.32 -17.03 -3.55
C ALA A 226 0.15 -18.18 -2.64
N GLN A 227 -0.17 -18.09 -1.37
CA GLN A 227 0.18 -19.03 -0.32
C GLN A 227 -1.07 -19.48 0.41
N THR A 228 -1.07 -20.72 0.87
CA THR A 228 -2.08 -21.24 1.78
C THR A 228 -1.46 -21.47 3.15
N ASN A 229 -2.26 -21.31 4.21
CA ASN A 229 -1.79 -21.39 5.60
C ASN A 229 -0.54 -20.53 5.84
N ALA A 230 -0.54 -19.31 5.30
CA ALA A 230 0.59 -18.40 5.40
C ALA A 230 0.82 -17.97 6.85
N SER A 231 2.10 -17.88 7.22
CA SER A 231 2.53 -17.44 8.54
C SER A 231 3.95 -16.90 8.50
N ALA A 232 4.21 -15.93 9.37
CA ALA A 232 5.40 -15.11 9.44
C ALA A 232 5.75 -14.48 8.08
N THR A 233 6.89 -13.78 8.03
CA THR A 233 7.29 -13.09 6.82
C THR A 233 7.67 -14.03 5.68
N THR A 234 7.51 -13.55 4.45
CA THR A 234 7.87 -14.19 3.20
C THR A 234 9.37 -14.12 2.89
N TRP A 235 10.07 -13.15 3.49
CA TRP A 235 11.43 -12.76 3.12
C TRP A 235 12.50 -13.00 4.20
N SER A 236 12.15 -12.96 5.50
CA SER A 236 13.18 -13.03 6.56
C SER A 236 13.75 -14.45 6.66
N GLY A 237 15.02 -14.60 6.25
CA GLY A 237 15.69 -15.91 6.20
C GLY A 237 15.09 -16.86 5.15
N LYS A 238 14.38 -16.32 4.16
CA LYS A 238 13.70 -17.07 3.10
C LYS A 238 13.95 -16.39 1.75
N THR A 239 13.84 -17.18 0.69
CA THR A 239 13.61 -16.62 -0.65
C THR A 239 12.12 -16.57 -0.87
N GLU A 240 11.59 -15.37 -1.07
CA GLU A 240 10.17 -15.21 -1.36
C GLU A 240 9.81 -15.86 -2.69
N ALA A 241 8.73 -16.66 -2.67
CA ALA A 241 8.20 -17.27 -3.87
C ALA A 241 7.41 -16.24 -4.68
N GLY A 242 7.67 -16.16 -5.98
CA GLY A 242 7.01 -15.22 -6.87
C GLY A 242 7.74 -15.09 -8.19
N THR A 243 7.28 -14.17 -9.02
CA THR A 243 7.86 -13.89 -10.34
C THR A 243 8.17 -12.42 -10.48
N SER A 244 9.28 -12.09 -11.15
CA SER A 244 9.60 -10.70 -11.48
C SER A 244 9.19 -10.39 -12.92
N ILE A 245 8.42 -9.31 -13.09
CA ILE A 245 8.02 -8.82 -14.40
C ILE A 245 8.86 -7.59 -14.71
N PRO A 246 9.62 -7.55 -15.83
CA PRO A 246 10.44 -6.40 -16.16
C PRO A 246 9.55 -5.19 -16.45
N LEU A 247 10.00 -3.99 -16.05
CA LEU A 247 9.21 -2.76 -16.20
C LEU A 247 8.85 -2.46 -17.66
N SER A 248 9.60 -2.99 -18.63
CA SER A 248 9.29 -2.91 -20.07
C SER A 248 7.95 -3.59 -20.45
N GLN A 249 7.38 -4.45 -19.61
CA GLN A 249 6.05 -5.04 -19.78
C GLN A 249 4.92 -4.24 -19.13
N PHE A 250 5.24 -3.08 -18.52
CA PHE A 250 4.25 -2.17 -17.97
C PHE A 250 4.08 -0.95 -18.88
N TYR A 251 2.86 -0.45 -18.95
CA TYR A 251 2.59 0.93 -19.32
C TYR A 251 2.66 1.78 -18.04
N ILE A 252 3.55 2.78 -18.06
CA ILE A 252 3.76 3.71 -16.95
C ILE A 252 2.82 4.89 -17.16
N ALA A 253 1.64 4.85 -16.53
CA ALA A 253 0.67 5.93 -16.57
C ALA A 253 1.15 7.09 -15.70
N LYS A 254 1.21 8.28 -16.30
CA LYS A 254 1.64 9.53 -15.67
C LYS A 254 0.51 10.55 -15.70
N PRO A 255 0.53 11.60 -14.87
CA PRO A 255 -0.42 12.70 -15.00
C PRO A 255 -0.55 13.16 -16.47
N GLY A 256 -1.78 13.12 -16.99
CA GLY A 256 -2.10 13.38 -18.40
C GLY A 256 -2.41 12.13 -19.24
N ALA A 257 -2.07 10.93 -18.79
CA ALA A 257 -2.48 9.68 -19.44
C ALA A 257 -4.01 9.50 -19.34
N THR A 258 -4.65 9.11 -20.44
CA THR A 258 -6.10 8.93 -20.51
C THR A 258 -6.51 7.48 -20.20
N ALA A 259 -7.80 7.28 -19.91
CA ALA A 259 -8.36 5.93 -19.81
C ALA A 259 -8.23 5.15 -21.13
N ALA A 260 -8.28 5.84 -22.29
CA ALA A 260 -8.03 5.23 -23.59
C ALA A 260 -6.59 4.69 -23.72
N ASP A 261 -5.59 5.45 -23.28
CA ASP A 261 -4.18 5.03 -23.32
C ASP A 261 -3.96 3.80 -22.44
N MET A 262 -4.51 3.82 -21.22
CA MET A 262 -4.41 2.71 -20.27
C MET A 262 -5.10 1.44 -20.80
N ASN A 263 -6.32 1.56 -21.37
CA ASN A 263 -7.03 0.43 -21.98
C ASN A 263 -6.31 -0.10 -23.23
N ALA A 264 -5.75 0.77 -24.07
CA ALA A 264 -4.97 0.35 -25.23
C ALA A 264 -3.73 -0.44 -24.80
N ALA A 265 -3.06 -0.04 -23.72
CA ALA A 265 -1.94 -0.78 -23.16
C ALA A 265 -2.35 -2.15 -22.60
N LEU A 266 -3.46 -2.22 -21.85
CA LEU A 266 -4.02 -3.48 -21.35
C LEU A 266 -4.35 -4.44 -22.50
N ALA A 267 -5.02 -3.95 -23.55
CA ALA A 267 -5.36 -4.71 -24.75
C ALA A 267 -4.11 -5.16 -25.53
N ALA A 268 -3.03 -4.38 -25.51
CA ALA A 268 -1.75 -4.72 -26.11
C ALA A 268 -0.89 -5.70 -25.27
N GLY A 269 -1.43 -6.24 -24.17
CA GLY A 269 -0.73 -7.23 -23.35
C GLY A 269 0.17 -6.63 -22.26
N LYS A 270 0.10 -5.31 -22.01
CA LYS A 270 0.86 -4.68 -20.91
C LYS A 270 0.14 -4.80 -19.58
N ASN A 271 0.91 -4.70 -18.51
CA ASN A 271 0.44 -4.38 -17.16
C ASN A 271 0.36 -2.85 -16.99
N LEU A 272 -0.23 -2.36 -15.90
CA LEU A 272 -0.28 -0.94 -15.57
C LEU A 272 0.53 -0.62 -14.32
N LEU A 273 1.41 0.38 -14.42
CA LEU A 273 2.02 1.06 -13.29
C LEU A 273 1.50 2.50 -13.27
N VAL A 274 0.63 2.83 -12.33
CA VAL A 274 0.00 4.15 -12.22
C VAL A 274 0.81 4.99 -11.24
N THR A 275 1.54 5.97 -11.75
CA THR A 275 2.42 6.84 -10.95
C THR A 275 1.61 7.86 -10.14
N PRO A 276 2.19 8.53 -9.13
CA PRO A 276 1.43 9.37 -8.21
C PRO A 276 0.70 10.52 -8.91
N GLY A 277 -0.62 10.53 -8.79
CA GLY A 277 -1.49 11.55 -9.41
C GLY A 277 -2.97 11.25 -9.18
N VAL A 278 -3.83 12.17 -9.64
CA VAL A 278 -5.29 12.01 -9.69
C VAL A 278 -5.69 11.92 -11.16
N TYR A 279 -6.29 10.79 -11.54
CA TYR A 279 -6.59 10.41 -12.91
C TYR A 279 -8.10 10.40 -13.11
N HIS A 280 -8.59 11.37 -13.86
CA HIS A 280 -9.98 11.42 -14.31
C HIS A 280 -10.18 10.46 -15.48
N LEU A 281 -11.22 9.63 -15.38
CA LEU A 281 -11.53 8.57 -16.33
C LEU A 281 -12.86 8.89 -17.02
N ASP A 282 -12.83 8.95 -18.35
CA ASP A 282 -14.01 9.14 -19.20
C ASP A 282 -14.62 7.80 -19.68
N GLN A 283 -13.89 6.70 -19.49
CA GLN A 283 -14.32 5.33 -19.73
C GLN A 283 -13.74 4.39 -18.67
N THR A 284 -14.40 3.25 -18.46
CA THR A 284 -13.96 2.24 -17.51
C THR A 284 -12.63 1.63 -17.92
N LEU A 285 -11.70 1.46 -16.98
CA LEU A 285 -10.52 0.63 -17.17
C LEU A 285 -10.92 -0.84 -17.15
N ASP A 286 -10.73 -1.55 -18.26
CA ASP A 286 -11.20 -2.92 -18.41
C ASP A 286 -10.03 -3.92 -18.44
N VAL A 287 -9.87 -4.65 -17.33
CA VAL A 287 -8.76 -5.59 -17.13
C VAL A 287 -9.23 -7.01 -17.46
N THR A 288 -8.91 -7.47 -18.67
CA THR A 288 -9.50 -8.71 -19.21
C THR A 288 -8.52 -9.87 -19.34
N ARG A 289 -7.21 -9.60 -19.28
CA ARG A 289 -6.16 -10.62 -19.44
C ARG A 289 -5.83 -11.26 -18.08
N PRO A 290 -5.73 -12.61 -17.99
CA PRO A 290 -5.22 -13.29 -16.80
C PRO A 290 -3.86 -12.73 -16.38
N ASP A 291 -3.55 -12.83 -15.08
CA ASP A 291 -2.27 -12.41 -14.52
C ASP A 291 -1.92 -10.92 -14.67
N THR A 292 -2.87 -10.08 -15.09
CA THR A 292 -2.60 -8.64 -15.23
C THR A 292 -2.36 -8.00 -13.87
N VAL A 293 -1.26 -7.22 -13.79
CA VAL A 293 -0.94 -6.38 -12.64
C VAL A 293 -1.35 -4.94 -12.93
N VAL A 294 -2.12 -4.35 -12.02
CA VAL A 294 -2.40 -2.91 -11.94
C VAL A 294 -1.87 -2.41 -10.61
N LEU A 295 -0.70 -1.77 -10.63
CA LEU A 295 -0.01 -1.29 -9.43
C LEU A 295 -0.01 0.24 -9.41
N GLY A 296 -0.55 0.83 -8.35
CA GLY A 296 -0.45 2.27 -8.07
C GLY A 296 0.75 2.58 -7.18
N LEU A 297 1.36 3.74 -7.42
CA LEU A 297 2.38 4.35 -6.55
C LEU A 297 1.85 5.64 -5.93
N GLY A 298 2.25 5.92 -4.70
CA GLY A 298 1.95 7.19 -4.03
C GLY A 298 0.46 7.49 -3.91
N LEU A 299 -0.36 6.46 -3.63
CA LEU A 299 -1.82 6.57 -3.50
C LEU A 299 -2.45 7.14 -4.79
N ALA A 300 -1.99 6.67 -5.95
CA ALA A 300 -2.55 7.02 -7.24
C ALA A 300 -4.07 6.87 -7.22
N THR A 301 -4.78 7.91 -7.66
CA THR A 301 -6.21 8.04 -7.47
C THR A 301 -6.94 7.98 -8.80
N LEU A 302 -7.94 7.12 -8.92
CA LEU A 302 -8.83 7.02 -10.08
C LEU A 302 -10.16 7.70 -9.75
N VAL A 303 -10.59 8.64 -10.60
CA VAL A 303 -11.86 9.36 -10.48
C VAL A 303 -12.72 9.04 -11.70
N PRO A 304 -13.82 8.28 -11.56
CA PRO A 304 -14.73 8.05 -12.67
C PRO A 304 -15.58 9.30 -12.92
N ASP A 305 -15.45 9.87 -14.11
CA ASP A 305 -16.32 10.95 -14.58
C ASP A 305 -17.62 10.40 -15.14
N ASN A 306 -18.66 11.24 -15.22
CA ASN A 306 -19.93 10.90 -15.87
C ASN A 306 -20.67 9.67 -15.30
N GLY A 307 -20.33 9.23 -14.08
CA GLY A 307 -21.00 8.13 -13.39
C GLY A 307 -20.64 6.73 -13.91
N ILE A 308 -19.52 6.60 -14.59
CA ILE A 308 -19.00 5.30 -15.05
C ILE A 308 -18.43 4.47 -13.88
N THR A 309 -18.12 3.20 -14.14
CA THR A 309 -17.24 2.42 -13.25
C THR A 309 -15.79 2.80 -13.52
N ALA A 310 -14.97 2.99 -12.48
CA ALA A 310 -13.56 3.35 -12.65
C ALA A 310 -12.76 2.18 -13.20
N LEU A 311 -12.96 0.98 -12.65
CA LEU A 311 -12.26 -0.24 -13.06
C LEU A 311 -13.18 -1.47 -13.01
N SER A 312 -13.15 -2.27 -14.07
CA SER A 312 -13.74 -3.62 -14.13
C SER A 312 -12.70 -4.67 -14.46
N THR A 313 -12.96 -5.90 -14.03
CA THR A 313 -12.17 -7.07 -14.44
C THR A 313 -13.06 -8.10 -15.13
N ALA A 314 -12.48 -8.84 -16.07
CA ALA A 314 -13.09 -10.08 -16.56
C ALA A 314 -13.03 -11.18 -15.50
N ASP A 315 -13.79 -12.25 -15.73
CA ASP A 315 -13.75 -13.45 -14.89
C ASP A 315 -12.59 -14.37 -15.28
N VAL A 316 -11.38 -14.00 -14.87
CA VAL A 316 -10.14 -14.68 -15.23
C VAL A 316 -9.23 -14.86 -14.02
N ASP A 317 -8.29 -15.79 -14.13
CA ASP A 317 -7.32 -16.07 -13.09
C ASP A 317 -6.40 -14.88 -12.83
N GLY A 318 -6.06 -14.71 -11.56
CA GLY A 318 -4.82 -14.05 -11.21
C GLY A 318 -4.74 -12.55 -11.51
N ILE A 319 -5.81 -11.78 -11.57
CA ILE A 319 -5.64 -10.32 -11.64
C ILE A 319 -5.11 -9.80 -10.29
N LYS A 320 -4.10 -8.93 -10.32
CA LYS A 320 -3.50 -8.29 -9.12
C LYS A 320 -3.73 -6.78 -9.21
N ILE A 321 -4.55 -6.20 -8.32
CA ILE A 321 -4.79 -4.76 -8.25
C ILE A 321 -4.29 -4.26 -6.91
N ALA A 322 -3.39 -3.27 -6.92
CA ALA A 322 -2.71 -2.84 -5.71
C ALA A 322 -2.45 -1.34 -5.64
N GLY A 323 -2.53 -0.76 -4.44
CA GLY A 323 -2.06 0.60 -4.14
C GLY A 323 -2.85 1.72 -4.82
N LEU A 324 -4.17 1.57 -4.95
CA LEU A 324 -5.05 2.52 -5.62
C LEU A 324 -6.08 3.12 -4.67
N LEU A 325 -6.36 4.40 -4.84
CA LEU A 325 -7.56 5.04 -4.31
C LEU A 325 -8.58 5.22 -5.44
N VAL A 326 -9.82 4.80 -5.25
CA VAL A 326 -10.93 5.12 -6.14
C VAL A 326 -11.79 6.19 -5.47
N ASP A 327 -11.80 7.39 -6.03
CA ASP A 327 -12.50 8.54 -5.47
C ASP A 327 -13.72 8.88 -6.32
N ALA A 328 -14.90 8.86 -5.73
CA ALA A 328 -16.15 8.98 -6.48
C ALA A 328 -16.33 10.37 -7.09
N GLY A 329 -16.70 10.41 -8.38
CA GLY A 329 -17.07 11.64 -9.07
C GLY A 329 -18.43 12.21 -8.63
N THR A 330 -18.77 13.38 -9.18
CA THR A 330 -19.98 14.13 -8.84
C THR A 330 -21.27 13.53 -9.38
N THR A 331 -21.17 12.84 -10.52
CA THR A 331 -22.24 12.01 -11.08
C THR A 331 -22.24 10.66 -10.39
N ASN A 332 -23.42 10.20 -9.96
CA ASN A 332 -23.54 8.92 -9.26
C ASN A 332 -23.08 7.75 -10.13
N SER A 333 -22.03 7.07 -9.69
CA SER A 333 -21.60 5.81 -10.31
C SER A 333 -22.45 4.66 -9.78
N GLN A 334 -22.99 3.81 -10.66
CA GLN A 334 -23.72 2.63 -10.18
C GLN A 334 -22.80 1.68 -9.39
N THR A 335 -21.55 1.53 -9.85
CA THR A 335 -20.49 0.78 -9.19
C THR A 335 -19.16 1.49 -9.41
N LEU A 336 -18.32 1.69 -8.38
CA LEU A 336 -16.98 2.28 -8.57
C LEU A 336 -15.95 1.26 -9.08
N MET A 337 -15.92 0.05 -8.51
CA MET A 337 -15.08 -1.06 -8.98
C MET A 337 -15.85 -2.38 -8.99
N ARG A 338 -15.66 -3.17 -10.05
CA ARG A 338 -16.27 -4.51 -10.19
C ARG A 338 -15.21 -5.58 -10.44
N ILE A 339 -15.21 -6.62 -9.61
CA ILE A 339 -14.38 -7.80 -9.76
C ILE A 339 -15.22 -8.94 -10.38
N GLY A 340 -15.05 -9.17 -11.67
CA GLY A 340 -15.84 -10.11 -12.47
C GLY A 340 -17.22 -9.58 -12.89
N PRO A 341 -17.72 -9.96 -14.09
CA PRO A 341 -19.09 -9.68 -14.52
C PRO A 341 -20.13 -10.37 -13.62
N ASN A 342 -21.38 -9.90 -13.69
CA ASN A 342 -22.48 -10.54 -12.97
C ASN A 342 -22.73 -11.97 -13.51
N GLY A 343 -23.04 -12.91 -12.62
CA GLY A 343 -23.37 -14.28 -13.00
C GLY A 343 -22.17 -15.16 -13.33
N THR A 344 -20.94 -14.74 -12.99
CA THR A 344 -19.80 -15.67 -12.96
C THR A 344 -20.06 -16.82 -11.98
N SER A 345 -19.55 -17.99 -12.33
CA SER A 345 -19.53 -19.20 -11.50
C SER A 345 -18.19 -19.95 -11.55
N ALA A 346 -17.20 -19.44 -12.27
CA ALA A 346 -15.89 -20.07 -12.33
C ALA A 346 -15.18 -19.96 -10.96
N GLY A 347 -14.42 -21.01 -10.62
CA GLY A 347 -13.60 -21.04 -9.42
C GLY A 347 -12.15 -20.71 -9.76
N HIS A 348 -11.50 -19.89 -8.93
CA HIS A 348 -10.15 -19.37 -9.14
C HIS A 348 -9.23 -19.66 -7.95
N ALA A 349 -9.46 -20.74 -7.22
CA ALA A 349 -8.75 -21.04 -5.98
C ALA A 349 -7.23 -21.22 -6.15
N ALA A 350 -6.77 -21.67 -7.33
CA ALA A 350 -5.35 -21.91 -7.62
C ALA A 350 -4.57 -20.63 -7.93
N ASP A 351 -5.22 -19.65 -8.56
CA ASP A 351 -4.66 -18.33 -8.82
C ASP A 351 -5.76 -17.26 -8.72
N PRO A 352 -6.10 -16.86 -7.49
CA PRO A 352 -7.21 -15.95 -7.26
C PRO A 352 -6.89 -14.54 -7.75
N THR A 353 -7.91 -13.77 -8.09
CA THR A 353 -7.78 -12.32 -8.16
C THR A 353 -7.48 -11.75 -6.76
N THR A 354 -6.63 -10.72 -6.66
CA THR A 354 -6.31 -10.08 -5.37
C THR A 354 -6.36 -8.57 -5.46
N LEU A 355 -6.99 -7.97 -4.45
CA LEU A 355 -6.95 -6.55 -4.15
C LEU A 355 -6.06 -6.33 -2.93
N SER A 356 -5.04 -5.47 -3.05
CA SER A 356 -4.14 -5.12 -1.94
C SER A 356 -4.03 -3.61 -1.79
N ASP A 357 -4.43 -3.05 -0.65
CA ASP A 357 -4.40 -1.59 -0.44
C ASP A 357 -5.22 -0.85 -1.51
N VAL A 358 -6.42 -1.35 -1.80
CA VAL A 358 -7.40 -0.70 -2.67
C VAL A 358 -8.40 0.04 -1.79
N PHE A 359 -8.45 1.35 -1.92
CA PHE A 359 -9.25 2.21 -1.05
C PHE A 359 -10.35 2.90 -1.86
N PHE A 360 -11.44 3.26 -1.20
CA PHE A 360 -12.57 3.94 -1.82
C PHE A 360 -12.97 5.15 -0.97
N ARG A 361 -13.18 6.28 -1.64
CA ARG A 361 -13.71 7.49 -1.02
C ARG A 361 -14.95 7.97 -1.76
N ILE A 362 -15.99 8.33 -0.99
CA ILE A 362 -17.20 8.96 -1.51
C ILE A 362 -17.47 10.23 -0.69
N GLY A 363 -17.10 11.40 -1.21
CA GLY A 363 -17.21 12.67 -0.50
C GLY A 363 -15.87 13.17 0.03
N GLY A 364 -15.90 14.22 0.87
CA GLY A 364 -14.70 14.84 1.43
C GLY A 364 -14.11 15.86 0.46
N ALA A 365 -13.23 15.42 -0.44
CA ALA A 365 -12.56 16.31 -1.39
C ALA A 365 -13.48 16.90 -2.48
N THR A 366 -14.56 16.19 -2.80
CA THR A 366 -15.59 16.60 -3.76
C THR A 366 -16.95 16.06 -3.34
N VAL A 367 -18.03 16.52 -3.96
CA VAL A 367 -19.37 15.91 -3.79
C VAL A 367 -19.37 14.56 -4.50
N GLY A 368 -18.87 13.50 -3.86
CA GLY A 368 -18.81 12.15 -4.45
C GLY A 368 -20.11 11.35 -4.28
N LYS A 369 -20.50 10.55 -5.28
CA LYS A 369 -21.68 9.67 -5.21
C LYS A 369 -21.45 8.31 -5.87
N ALA A 370 -21.85 7.25 -5.19
CA ALA A 370 -21.95 5.92 -5.79
C ALA A 370 -23.04 5.08 -5.11
N THR A 371 -23.66 4.17 -5.87
CA THR A 371 -24.63 3.21 -5.34
C THR A 371 -23.93 2.01 -4.70
N GLN A 372 -22.89 1.48 -5.34
CA GLN A 372 -22.03 0.42 -4.80
C GLN A 372 -20.57 0.83 -4.98
N SER A 373 -19.74 0.70 -3.96
CA SER A 373 -18.31 1.02 -4.10
C SER A 373 -17.55 -0.13 -4.75
N LEU A 374 -17.62 -1.31 -4.15
CA LEU A 374 -16.95 -2.52 -4.62
C LEU A 374 -17.98 -3.63 -4.77
N VAL A 375 -18.02 -4.27 -5.94
CA VAL A 375 -18.78 -5.48 -6.20
C VAL A 375 -17.80 -6.60 -6.53
N VAL A 376 -17.81 -7.69 -5.76
CA VAL A 376 -16.95 -8.85 -5.99
C VAL A 376 -17.81 -10.04 -6.38
N ASN A 377 -17.76 -10.39 -7.66
CA ASN A 377 -18.47 -11.51 -8.23
C ASN A 377 -17.55 -12.72 -8.44
N THR A 378 -16.31 -12.51 -8.89
CA THR A 378 -15.34 -13.59 -9.15
C THR A 378 -15.01 -14.36 -7.88
N SER A 379 -15.24 -15.68 -7.92
CA SER A 379 -14.99 -16.60 -6.79
C SER A 379 -13.53 -16.57 -6.35
N ASN A 380 -13.29 -16.87 -5.07
CA ASN A 380 -11.96 -16.98 -4.47
C ASN A 380 -11.13 -15.68 -4.43
N THR A 381 -11.68 -14.54 -4.86
CA THR A 381 -11.02 -13.23 -4.76
C THR A 381 -10.50 -12.98 -3.34
N ILE A 382 -9.23 -12.61 -3.22
CA ILE A 382 -8.60 -12.18 -1.96
C ILE A 382 -8.72 -10.66 -1.85
N ILE A 383 -9.30 -10.17 -0.75
CA ILE A 383 -9.26 -8.75 -0.40
C ILE A 383 -8.33 -8.60 0.79
N ASP A 384 -7.10 -8.14 0.53
CA ASP A 384 -6.07 -7.95 1.52
C ASP A 384 -5.85 -6.46 1.81
N HIS A 385 -6.58 -5.95 2.80
CA HIS A 385 -6.65 -4.54 3.19
C HIS A 385 -7.39 -3.66 2.15
N THR A 386 -8.59 -3.26 2.54
CA THR A 386 -9.42 -2.26 1.86
C THR A 386 -10.01 -1.32 2.91
N TRP A 387 -10.24 -0.07 2.54
CA TRP A 387 -11.08 0.84 3.31
C TRP A 387 -12.10 1.47 2.37
N ILE A 388 -13.39 1.23 2.65
CA ILE A 388 -14.50 1.71 1.82
C ILE A 388 -15.22 2.78 2.61
N TRP A 389 -14.88 4.04 2.35
CA TRP A 389 -15.26 5.16 3.20
C TRP A 389 -16.19 6.13 2.48
N ARG A 390 -17.45 6.17 2.95
CA ARG A 390 -18.33 7.30 2.69
C ARG A 390 -17.96 8.40 3.67
N ALA A 391 -17.56 9.55 3.14
CA ALA A 391 -17.00 10.62 3.93
C ALA A 391 -17.94 11.09 5.04
N ASP A 392 -17.41 11.15 6.26
CA ASP A 392 -18.07 11.74 7.42
C ASP A 392 -17.65 13.21 7.67
N HIS A 393 -16.61 13.68 6.99
CA HIS A 393 -16.12 15.07 7.00
C HIS A 393 -15.48 15.43 5.64
N GLY A 394 -15.21 16.72 5.41
CA GLY A 394 -14.67 17.24 4.15
C GLY A 394 -14.26 18.69 4.23
#